data_AF-A0A800LVE8-F1
#
_entry.id   AF-A0A800LVE8-F1
#
_cell.length_a   1.000
_cell.length_b   1.000
_cell.length_c   1.000
_cell.angle_alpha   90.00
_cell.angle_beta   90.00
_cell.angle_gamma   90.00
#
_symmetry.space_group_name_H-M   'P 1'
#
loop_
_entity.id
_entity.type
_entity.pdbx_description
1 polymer ?
#
loop_
_entity_poly.entity_id
_entity_poly.type
_entity_poly.pdbx_seq_one_letter_code
_entity_poly.pdbx_strand_id
1 'polypeptide(L)'
;MACYRCFRVKETTINHRTHHLTMDSPVGRMIVVAENDAMTRLEFSGRPHARGIPEESSVGSLLLNEVKRQLETYFSGALSAFDLPLRLQGTPFQQRVWQALLDIPFGATSSYSCLAAQIGRPAAVRAVGAANGLNPISIIVPCHRLIG
;
A
#
# COMPACT_ATOMS: atom_id res chain seq x y z
N MET A 1 33.28 -27.01 36.64
CA MET A 1 32.33 -25.93 36.98
C MET A 1 32.73 -24.71 36.17
N ALA A 2 31.96 -24.11 35.26
CA ALA A 2 30.61 -24.32 34.77
C ALA A 2 30.59 -23.96 33.27
N CYS A 3 29.87 -24.77 32.47
CA CYS A 3 29.65 -24.57 31.04
C CYS A 3 28.46 -23.62 30.88
N TYR A 4 28.68 -22.43 30.31
CA TYR A 4 27.60 -21.48 30.04
C TYR A 4 26.78 -21.97 28.86
N ARG A 5 25.57 -22.39 29.21
CA ARG A 5 24.54 -22.97 28.34
C ARG A 5 24.01 -21.88 27.40
N CYS A 6 24.22 -22.08 26.11
CA CYS A 6 23.67 -21.25 25.04
C CYS A 6 22.13 -21.26 25.15
N PHE A 7 21.54 -20.13 25.55
CA PHE A 7 20.09 -19.96 25.59
C PHE A 7 19.61 -19.73 24.17
N ARG A 8 19.10 -20.79 23.54
CA ARG A 8 18.45 -20.76 22.24
C ARG A 8 17.16 -19.94 22.37
N VAL A 9 17.19 -18.67 21.97
CA VAL A 9 15.98 -17.87 21.78
C VAL A 9 15.18 -18.60 20.70
N LYS A 10 14.00 -19.13 21.07
CA LYS A 10 13.04 -19.63 20.09
C LYS A 10 12.53 -18.40 19.35
N GLU A 11 13.04 -18.18 18.14
CA GLU A 11 12.36 -17.31 17.17
C GLU A 11 10.91 -17.77 17.11
N THR A 12 10.03 -16.91 17.60
CA THR A 12 8.59 -17.14 17.50
C THR A 12 8.27 -16.86 16.05
N THR A 13 8.12 -17.91 15.25
CA THR A 13 7.66 -17.79 13.87
C THR A 13 6.24 -17.21 13.93
N ILE A 14 6.12 -15.89 13.79
CA ILE A 14 4.83 -15.26 13.58
C ILE A 14 4.37 -15.74 12.21
N ASN A 15 3.45 -16.70 12.19
CA ASN A 15 2.78 -17.11 10.96
C ASN A 15 2.02 -15.89 10.42
N HIS A 16 2.60 -15.19 9.44
CA HIS A 16 1.93 -14.09 8.76
C HIS A 16 0.86 -14.66 7.83
N ARG A 17 -0.40 -14.67 8.29
CA ARG A 17 -1.53 -14.97 7.41
C ARG A 17 -1.63 -13.88 6.37
N THR A 18 -1.45 -14.27 5.11
CA THR A 18 -1.45 -13.37 3.97
C THR A 18 -2.68 -13.70 3.13
N HIS A 19 -3.70 -12.86 3.21
CA HIS A 19 -4.90 -13.04 2.42
C HIS A 19 -4.86 -12.16 1.18
N HIS A 20 -5.42 -12.64 0.08
CA HIS A 20 -5.63 -11.81 -1.10
C HIS A 20 -7.04 -11.95 -1.64
N LEU A 21 -7.54 -10.90 -2.26
CA LEU A 21 -8.74 -10.94 -3.10
C LEU A 21 -8.40 -10.40 -4.49
N THR A 22 -9.12 -10.89 -5.49
CA THR A 22 -9.13 -10.30 -6.83
C THR A 22 -10.51 -9.72 -7.10
N MET A 23 -10.56 -8.52 -7.67
CA MET A 23 -11.82 -7.87 -8.06
C MET A 23 -11.66 -7.17 -9.41
N ASP A 24 -12.74 -7.13 -10.19
CA ASP A 24 -12.81 -6.29 -11.38
C ASP A 24 -13.16 -4.85 -10.98
N SER A 25 -12.72 -3.88 -11.78
CA SER A 25 -13.03 -2.45 -11.57
C SER A 25 -13.08 -1.72 -12.92
N PRO A 26 -13.63 -0.49 -12.97
CA PRO A 26 -13.65 0.32 -14.19
C PRO A 26 -12.27 0.61 -14.80
N VAL A 27 -11.20 0.50 -14.00
CA VAL A 27 -9.81 0.76 -14.41
C VAL A 27 -8.98 -0.52 -14.55
N GLY A 28 -9.65 -1.68 -14.62
CA GLY A 28 -9.05 -2.99 -14.81
C GLY A 28 -9.12 -3.87 -13.55
N ARG A 29 -8.68 -5.11 -13.70
CA ARG A 29 -8.67 -6.09 -12.60
C ARG A 29 -7.59 -5.76 -11.58
N MET A 30 -7.97 -5.80 -10.32
CA MET A 30 -7.13 -5.46 -9.18
C MET A 30 -6.91 -6.66 -8.28
N ILE A 31 -5.70 -6.76 -7.73
CA ILE A 31 -5.32 -7.71 -6.70
C ILE A 31 -5.04 -6.89 -5.44
N VAL A 32 -5.76 -7.22 -4.36
CA VAL A 32 -5.55 -6.62 -3.04
C VAL A 32 -4.94 -7.69 -2.14
N VAL A 33 -3.89 -7.32 -1.42
CA VAL A 33 -3.25 -8.19 -0.43
C VAL A 33 -3.27 -7.53 0.93
N ALA A 34 -3.65 -8.33 1.93
CA ALA A 34 -3.59 -7.99 3.34
C ALA A 34 -2.73 -9.01 4.08
N GLU A 35 -1.90 -8.52 5.00
CA GLU A 35 -1.07 -9.33 5.87
C GLU A 35 -1.47 -9.05 7.31
N ASN A 36 -1.99 -10.07 7.99
CA ASN A 36 -2.61 -9.91 9.32
C ASN A 36 -3.77 -8.89 9.24
N ASP A 37 -3.72 -7.83 10.05
CA ASP A 37 -4.78 -6.81 10.16
C ASP A 37 -4.52 -5.54 9.31
N ALA A 38 -3.62 -5.58 8.33
CA ALA A 38 -3.32 -4.41 7.50
C ALA A 38 -3.17 -4.74 6.01
N MET A 39 -3.62 -3.81 5.19
CA MET A 39 -3.47 -3.84 3.74
C MET A 39 -2.04 -3.46 3.36
N THR A 40 -1.40 -4.30 2.55
CA THR A 40 0.00 -4.11 2.12
C THR A 40 0.15 -3.85 0.63
N ARG A 41 -0.84 -4.27 -0.19
CA ARG A 41 -0.76 -4.13 -1.64
C ARG A 41 -2.10 -3.90 -2.31
N LEU A 42 -2.11 -3.03 -3.31
CA LEU A 42 -3.15 -2.91 -4.33
C LEU A 42 -2.47 -2.67 -5.67
N GLU A 43 -2.59 -3.66 -6.55
CA GLU A 43 -1.97 -3.63 -7.87
C GLU A 43 -2.96 -4.08 -8.95
N PHE A 44 -2.70 -3.64 -10.18
CA PHE A 44 -3.46 -4.09 -11.34
C PHE A 44 -2.85 -5.37 -11.89
N SER A 45 -3.68 -6.34 -12.24
CA SER A 45 -3.23 -7.59 -12.85
C SER A 45 -2.48 -7.31 -14.17
N GLY A 46 -1.40 -8.04 -14.43
CA GLY A 46 -0.63 -7.93 -15.68
C GLY A 46 0.43 -6.82 -15.71
N ARG A 47 0.74 -6.17 -14.58
CA ARG A 47 1.88 -5.24 -14.52
C ARG A 47 3.22 -6.01 -14.51
N PRO A 48 4.27 -5.51 -15.19
CA PRO A 48 5.61 -6.15 -15.24
C PRO A 48 6.28 -6.37 -13.88
N HIS A 49 5.78 -5.71 -12.83
CA HIS A 49 6.27 -5.80 -11.46
C HIS A 49 5.19 -6.24 -10.46
N ALA A 50 4.08 -6.81 -10.95
CA ALA A 50 3.08 -7.38 -10.07
C ALA A 50 3.73 -8.47 -9.23
N ARG A 51 3.74 -8.30 -7.91
CA ARG A 51 4.23 -9.37 -7.03
C ARG A 51 3.20 -10.50 -7.15
N GLY A 52 3.66 -11.73 -7.27
CA GLY A 52 2.77 -12.89 -7.47
C GLY A 52 1.59 -12.89 -6.50
N ILE A 53 0.48 -13.47 -6.96
CA ILE A 53 -0.73 -13.64 -6.13
C ILE A 53 -0.37 -14.61 -4.98
N PRO A 54 -0.59 -14.24 -3.71
CA PRO A 54 -0.36 -15.15 -2.59
C PRO A 54 -1.20 -16.44 -2.71
N GLU A 55 -0.75 -17.55 -2.12
CA GLU A 55 -1.48 -18.82 -2.23
C GLU A 55 -2.82 -18.81 -1.46
N GLU A 56 -2.92 -18.05 -0.36
CA GLU A 56 -4.11 -18.04 0.51
C GLU A 56 -5.19 -17.05 0.03
N SER A 57 -6.35 -17.60 -0.34
CA SER A 57 -7.55 -16.87 -0.76
C SER A 57 -8.29 -16.20 0.40
N SER A 58 -9.04 -15.12 0.10
CA SER A 58 -9.73 -14.24 1.04
C SER A 58 -10.95 -14.81 1.77
N VAL A 59 -11.22 -16.11 1.73
CA VAL A 59 -12.43 -16.69 2.34
C VAL A 59 -12.47 -16.34 3.84
N GLY A 60 -13.36 -15.41 4.22
CA GLY A 60 -13.56 -14.97 5.61
C GLY A 60 -12.72 -13.77 6.10
N SER A 61 -11.93 -13.10 5.26
CA SER A 61 -11.19 -11.90 5.70
C SER A 61 -12.09 -10.67 5.77
N LEU A 62 -12.37 -10.19 6.99
CA LEU A 62 -13.18 -8.98 7.23
C LEU A 62 -12.55 -7.73 6.61
N LEU A 63 -11.23 -7.58 6.72
CA LEU A 63 -10.51 -6.45 6.14
C LEU A 63 -10.65 -6.43 4.62
N LEU A 64 -10.42 -7.56 3.95
CA LEU A 64 -10.52 -7.64 2.49
C LEU A 64 -11.94 -7.35 1.99
N ASN A 65 -12.97 -7.81 2.71
CA ASN A 65 -14.35 -7.47 2.40
C ASN A 65 -14.61 -5.96 2.51
N GLU A 66 -14.06 -5.32 3.55
CA GLU A 66 -14.19 -3.87 3.73
C GLU A 66 -13.43 -3.07 2.67
N VAL A 67 -12.21 -3.51 2.30
CA VAL A 67 -11.46 -2.89 1.19
C VAL A 67 -12.26 -2.97 -0.11
N LYS A 68 -12.82 -4.14 -0.42
CA LYS A 68 -13.64 -4.34 -1.62
C LYS A 68 -14.85 -3.39 -1.61
N ARG A 69 -15.58 -3.33 -0.49
CA ARG A 69 -16.75 -2.44 -0.33
C ARG A 69 -16.40 -0.97 -0.53
N GLN A 70 -15.31 -0.49 0.07
CA GLN A 70 -14.88 0.91 -0.09
C GLN A 70 -14.42 1.21 -1.51
N LEU A 71 -13.71 0.29 -2.17
CA LEU A 71 -13.31 0.46 -3.57
C LEU A 71 -14.52 0.51 -4.51
N GLU A 72 -15.51 -0.38 -4.34
CA GLU A 72 -16.76 -0.33 -5.10
C GLU A 72 -17.50 1.00 -4.88
N THR A 73 -17.56 1.48 -3.63
CA THR A 73 -18.17 2.77 -3.30
C THR A 73 -17.40 3.95 -3.91
N TYR A 74 -16.06 3.90 -3.90
CA TYR A 74 -15.19 4.90 -4.53
C TYR A 74 -15.44 4.97 -6.04
N PHE A 75 -15.47 3.83 -6.72
CA PHE A 75 -15.71 3.78 -8.17
C PHE A 75 -17.14 4.18 -8.56
N SER A 76 -18.11 4.06 -7.65
CA SER A 76 -19.47 4.60 -7.83
C SER A 76 -19.56 6.12 -7.63
N GLY A 77 -18.49 6.76 -7.11
CA GLY A 77 -18.45 8.19 -6.80
C GLY A 77 -19.01 8.57 -5.44
N ALA A 78 -19.44 7.60 -4.61
CA ALA A 78 -20.05 7.85 -3.31
C ALA A 78 -19.03 7.90 -2.13
N LEU A 79 -17.74 7.70 -2.39
CA LEU A 79 -16.68 7.74 -1.38
C LEU A 79 -15.49 8.55 -1.87
N SER A 80 -15.06 9.53 -1.06
CA SER A 80 -13.93 10.42 -1.35
C SER A 80 -12.71 10.17 -0.45
N ALA A 81 -12.85 9.40 0.62
CA ALA A 81 -11.78 9.07 1.56
C ALA A 81 -11.88 7.63 2.01
N PHE A 82 -10.74 6.95 2.08
CA PHE A 82 -10.65 5.58 2.56
C PHE A 82 -10.33 5.56 4.06
N ASP A 83 -10.98 4.67 4.79
CA ASP A 83 -10.69 4.38 6.19
C ASP A 83 -10.30 2.90 6.31
N LEU A 84 -9.01 2.63 6.10
CA LEU A 84 -8.47 1.28 6.00
C LEU A 84 -7.12 1.22 6.72
N PRO A 85 -6.81 0.14 7.46
CA PRO A 85 -5.49 -0.04 8.07
C PRO A 85 -4.45 -0.33 6.97
N LEU A 86 -3.56 0.63 6.72
CA LEU A 86 -2.50 0.50 5.71
C LEU A 86 -1.16 0.19 6.36
N ARG A 87 -0.37 -0.69 5.74
CA ARG A 87 1.03 -0.94 6.11
C ARG A 87 1.93 -0.78 4.89
N LEU A 88 2.58 0.37 4.81
CA LEU A 88 3.45 0.75 3.70
C LEU A 88 4.85 0.18 3.89
N GLN A 89 5.19 -0.86 3.12
CA GLN A 89 6.52 -1.49 3.17
C GLN A 89 7.46 -0.88 2.11
N GLY A 90 8.50 -0.18 2.56
CA GLY A 90 9.49 0.46 1.69
C GLY A 90 10.60 1.12 2.49
N THR A 91 11.50 1.82 1.81
CA THR A 91 12.54 2.61 2.48
C THR A 91 11.93 3.75 3.28
N PRO A 92 12.62 4.32 4.29
CA PRO A 92 12.11 5.46 5.05
C PRO A 92 11.74 6.66 4.16
N PHE A 93 12.47 6.87 3.06
CA PHE A 93 12.15 7.91 2.09
C PHE A 93 10.86 7.61 1.33
N GLN A 94 10.69 6.38 0.84
CA GLN A 94 9.47 5.95 0.15
C GLN A 94 8.25 6.06 1.06
N GLN A 95 8.32 5.55 2.28
CA GLN A 95 7.24 5.65 3.27
C GLN A 95 6.84 7.11 3.52
N ARG A 96 7.81 8.01 3.65
CA ARG A 96 7.55 9.44 3.85
C ARG A 96 6.88 10.09 2.64
N VAL A 97 7.25 9.72 1.42
CA VAL A 97 6.57 10.16 0.19
C VAL A 97 5.13 9.64 0.16
N TRP A 98 4.92 8.34 0.38
CA TRP A 98 3.60 7.72 0.33
C TRP A 98 2.67 8.23 1.43
N GLN A 99 3.20 8.51 2.62
CA GLN A 99 2.42 9.14 3.68
C GLN A 99 1.97 10.56 3.27
N ALA A 100 2.85 11.35 2.66
CA ALA A 100 2.51 12.70 2.19
C ALA A 100 1.51 12.68 1.03
N LEU A 101 1.48 11.61 0.21
CA LEU A 101 0.45 11.45 -0.83
C LEU A 101 -0.96 11.37 -0.24
N LEU A 102 -1.13 10.76 0.94
CA LEU A 102 -2.43 10.62 1.59
C LEU A 102 -3.04 11.98 1.98
N ASP A 103 -2.22 13.02 2.11
CA ASP A 103 -2.67 14.39 2.42
C ASP A 103 -3.29 15.10 1.19
N ILE A 104 -3.14 14.55 -0.02
CA ILE A 104 -3.71 15.14 -1.24
C ILE A 104 -5.21 14.79 -1.32
N PRO A 105 -6.14 15.76 -1.25
CA PRO A 105 -7.57 15.46 -1.23
C PRO A 105 -8.10 14.83 -2.52
N PHE A 106 -9.27 14.19 -2.43
CA PHE A 106 -10.00 13.75 -3.62
C PHE A 106 -10.34 14.94 -4.54
N GLY A 107 -10.18 14.73 -5.85
CA GLY A 107 -10.41 15.78 -6.86
C GLY A 107 -9.32 16.84 -6.94
N ALA A 108 -8.29 16.78 -6.09
CA ALA A 108 -7.15 17.69 -6.13
C ALA A 108 -5.90 17.01 -6.70
N THR A 109 -4.98 17.84 -7.20
CA THR A 109 -3.67 17.42 -7.69
C THR A 109 -2.57 18.20 -6.99
N SER A 110 -1.38 17.62 -6.88
CA SER A 110 -0.17 18.29 -6.40
C SER A 110 0.97 18.05 -7.40
N SER A 111 2.08 18.75 -7.25
CA SER A 111 3.26 18.56 -8.09
C SER A 111 4.39 17.84 -7.36
N TYR A 112 5.28 17.21 -8.13
CA TYR A 112 6.48 16.55 -7.57
C TYR A 112 7.34 17.53 -6.76
N SER A 113 7.44 18.79 -7.18
CA SER A 113 8.17 19.82 -6.46
C SER A 113 7.47 20.25 -5.17
N CYS A 114 6.14 20.37 -5.17
CA CYS A 114 5.36 20.67 -3.98
C CYS A 114 5.51 19.55 -2.94
N LEU A 115 5.36 18.29 -3.35
CA LEU A 115 5.52 17.16 -2.43
C LEU A 115 6.96 17.05 -1.90
N ALA A 116 7.97 17.29 -2.76
CA ALA A 116 9.37 17.34 -2.35
C ALA A 116 9.62 18.42 -1.27
N ALA A 117 9.01 19.59 -1.41
CA ALA A 117 9.07 20.64 -0.40
C ALA A 117 8.34 20.22 0.90
N GLN A 118 7.13 19.66 0.81
CA GLN A 118 6.34 19.20 1.95
C GLN A 118 7.09 18.18 2.82
N ILE A 119 7.82 17.24 2.21
CA ILE A 119 8.61 16.26 2.96
C ILE A 119 9.95 16.81 3.50
N GLY A 120 10.26 18.10 3.27
CA GLY A 120 11.50 18.75 3.72
C GLY A 120 12.72 18.43 2.84
N ARG A 121 12.50 18.08 1.56
CA ARG A 121 13.56 17.68 0.61
C ARG A 121 13.34 18.35 -0.75
N PRO A 122 13.36 19.70 -0.87
CA PRO A 122 12.98 20.42 -2.09
C PRO A 122 13.80 20.03 -3.34
N ALA A 123 15.06 19.63 -3.18
CA ALA A 123 15.92 19.18 -4.28
C ALA A 123 15.61 17.74 -4.77
N ALA A 124 14.77 16.98 -4.07
CA ALA A 124 14.56 15.54 -4.30
C ALA A 124 13.42 15.22 -5.29
N VAL A 125 13.04 16.15 -6.18
CA VAL A 125 11.89 16.02 -7.10
C VAL A 125 11.90 14.71 -7.89
N ARG A 126 13.03 14.36 -8.51
CA ARG A 126 13.17 13.10 -9.27
C ARG A 126 13.05 11.86 -8.39
N ALA A 127 13.60 11.91 -7.18
CA ALA A 127 13.51 10.81 -6.23
C ALA A 127 12.07 10.62 -5.74
N VAL A 128 11.31 11.72 -5.56
CA VAL A 128 9.86 11.65 -5.30
C VAL A 128 9.14 10.97 -6.46
N GLY A 129 9.46 11.31 -7.71
CA GLY A 129 8.90 10.64 -8.89
C GLY A 129 9.17 9.13 -8.91
N ALA A 130 10.40 8.72 -8.61
CA ALA A 130 10.75 7.30 -8.49
C ALA A 130 9.99 6.60 -7.36
N ALA A 131 9.88 7.23 -6.19
CA ALA A 131 9.10 6.71 -5.06
C ALA A 131 7.59 6.61 -5.39
N ASN A 132 7.04 7.59 -6.12
CA ASN A 132 5.64 7.59 -6.58
C ASN A 132 5.34 6.36 -7.46
N GLY A 133 6.22 6.04 -8.40
CA GLY A 133 6.08 4.87 -9.28
C GLY A 133 6.19 3.52 -8.55
N LEU A 134 6.79 3.50 -7.36
CA LEU A 134 6.96 2.30 -6.53
C LEU A 134 5.87 2.14 -5.47
N ASN A 135 4.82 2.97 -5.49
CA ASN A 135 3.70 2.88 -4.56
C ASN A 135 3.08 1.47 -4.56
N PRO A 136 3.08 0.75 -3.42
CA PRO A 136 2.52 -0.60 -3.35
C PRO A 136 0.99 -0.64 -3.28
N ILE A 137 0.32 0.47 -2.92
CA ILE A 137 -1.13 0.51 -2.70
C ILE A 137 -1.75 1.55 -3.64
N SER A 138 -1.96 1.15 -4.90
CA SER A 138 -2.58 2.02 -5.92
C SER A 138 -3.99 2.48 -5.49
N ILE A 139 -4.48 3.57 -6.09
CA ILE A 139 -5.78 4.21 -5.80
C ILE A 139 -5.89 4.81 -4.39
N ILE A 140 -5.72 4.00 -3.34
CA ILE A 140 -5.86 4.40 -1.93
C ILE A 140 -4.72 5.31 -1.50
N VAL A 141 -3.45 4.95 -1.79
CA VAL A 141 -2.35 5.91 -1.75
C VAL A 141 -2.34 6.61 -3.11
N PRO A 142 -2.69 7.90 -3.20
CA PRO A 142 -3.13 8.51 -4.46
C PRO A 142 -1.97 8.99 -5.33
N CYS A 143 -1.10 8.07 -5.76
CA CYS A 143 0.04 8.36 -6.64
C CYS A 143 -0.34 8.98 -7.99
N HIS A 144 -1.58 8.79 -8.44
CA HIS A 144 -2.15 9.36 -9.66
C HIS A 144 -2.49 10.86 -9.54
N ARG A 145 -2.42 11.44 -8.33
CA ARG A 145 -2.68 12.87 -8.09
C ARG A 145 -1.42 13.75 -8.17
N LEU A 146 -0.24 13.15 -8.40
CA LEU A 146 0.98 13.91 -8.70
C LEU A 146 1.14 14.16 -10.20
N ILE A 147 1.31 15.42 -10.56
CA ILE A 147 1.48 15.88 -11.94
C ILE A 147 2.61 16.91 -11.98
N GLY A 148 3.52 16.81 -12.94
CA GLY A 148 4.59 17.80 -13.12
C GLY A 148 5.70 17.32 -14.03
#